data_AF-A0AB73MTC2-F1
#
_entry.id   AF-A0AB73MTC2-F1
#
_cell.length_a   1.000
_cell.length_b   1.000
_cell.length_c   1.000
_cell.angle_alpha   90.00
_cell.angle_beta   90.00
_cell.angle_gamma   90.00
#
_symmetry.space_group_name_H-M   'P 1'
#
loop_
_entity.id
_entity.type
_entity.pdbx_description
1 polymer ?
#
loop_
_entity_poly.entity_id
_entity_poly.type
_entity_poly.pdbx_seq_one_letter_code
_entity_poly.pdbx_strand_id
1 'polypeptide(L)'
;MLSSADGNVTLRQSYDNGVLKRQQLFYDDQGRVVRIVQTLPDGVTRLLETSRYDSAGRLLERRQYADDGAAKRIDVSSYDADGRLISQTAYGIPMGGVYQPVDEEGNPLPMPDDGLEGLQLLSVVNYQ
;
A
#
# COMPACT_ATOMS: atom_id res chain seq x y z
N MET A 1 8.60 -13.49 -18.26
CA MET A 1 7.69 -12.39 -17.88
C MET A 1 6.49 -12.50 -18.80
N LEU A 2 5.28 -12.72 -18.28
CA LEU A 2 4.06 -12.83 -19.09
C LEU A 2 3.34 -11.48 -18.94
N SER A 3 3.40 -10.65 -19.98
CA SER A 3 2.62 -9.41 -20.09
C SER A 3 1.29 -9.75 -20.75
N SER A 4 0.16 -9.44 -20.10
CA SER A 4 -1.16 -9.63 -20.69
C SER A 4 -1.40 -8.62 -21.82
N ALA A 5 -2.33 -8.95 -22.72
CA ALA A 5 -2.56 -8.33 -24.03
C ALA A 5 -2.81 -6.80 -24.06
N ASP A 6 -3.02 -6.14 -22.92
CA ASP A 6 -3.25 -4.70 -22.79
C ASP A 6 -1.99 -3.89 -22.44
N GLY A 7 -0.82 -4.52 -22.27
CA GLY A 7 0.45 -3.85 -21.93
C GLY A 7 0.52 -3.25 -20.52
N ASN A 8 -0.63 -3.03 -19.88
CA ASN A 8 -0.78 -2.38 -18.57
C ASN A 8 -0.82 -3.37 -17.40
N VAL A 9 -0.58 -4.67 -17.65
CA VAL A 9 -0.53 -5.69 -16.59
C VAL A 9 0.62 -6.66 -16.82
N THR A 10 1.42 -6.85 -15.76
CA THR A 10 2.49 -7.85 -15.72
C THR A 10 2.16 -8.93 -14.69
N LEU A 11 2.27 -10.20 -15.09
CA LEU A 11 2.22 -11.34 -14.18
C LEU A 11 3.63 -11.73 -13.73
N ARG A 12 3.82 -11.83 -12.40
CA ARG A 12 5.00 -12.38 -11.74
C ARG A 12 4.60 -13.63 -10.96
N GLN A 13 5.47 -14.63 -10.96
CA GLN A 13 5.30 -15.84 -10.19
C GLN A 13 6.51 -15.99 -9.28
N SER A 14 6.28 -16.29 -8.00
CA SER A 14 7.32 -16.55 -7.02
C SER A 14 6.93 -17.73 -6.14
N TYR A 15 7.94 -18.40 -5.58
CA TYR A 15 7.73 -19.44 -4.58
C TYR A 15 8.19 -18.89 -3.24
N ASP A 16 7.31 -18.95 -2.24
CA ASP A 16 7.57 -18.55 -0.87
C ASP A 16 7.32 -19.77 0.03
N ASN A 17 8.36 -20.32 0.66
CA ASN A 17 8.29 -21.58 1.42
C ASN A 17 7.60 -22.74 0.67
N GLY A 18 7.85 -22.86 -0.63
CA GLY A 18 7.24 -23.90 -1.48
C GLY A 18 5.81 -23.58 -1.95
N VAL A 19 5.23 -22.47 -1.51
CA VAL A 19 3.90 -21.99 -1.91
C VAL A 19 4.04 -21.09 -3.13
N LEU A 20 3.38 -21.46 -4.23
CA LEU A 20 3.32 -20.62 -5.43
C LEU A 20 2.46 -19.38 -5.16
N LYS A 21 3.06 -18.20 -5.30
CA LYS A 21 2.37 -16.91 -5.25
C LYS A 21 2.40 -16.28 -6.64
N ARG A 22 1.25 -15.81 -7.10
CA ARG A 22 1.12 -15.12 -8.39
C ARG A 22 0.79 -13.67 -8.13
N GLN A 23 1.59 -12.74 -8.61
CA GLN A 23 1.35 -11.32 -8.47
C GLN A 23 1.01 -10.71 -9.82
N GLN A 24 -0.03 -9.88 -9.85
CA GLN A 24 -0.36 -9.05 -11.01
C GLN A 24 -0.09 -7.60 -10.64
N LEU A 25 0.75 -6.95 -11.44
CA LEU A 25 1.09 -5.54 -11.32
C LEU A 25 0.31 -4.79 -12.38
N PHE A 26 -0.41 -3.75 -11.96
CA PHE A 26 -1.16 -2.85 -12.84
C PHE A 26 -0.40 -1.53 -12.94
N TYR A 27 -0.37 -0.99 -14.15
CA TYR A 27 0.37 0.21 -14.48
C TYR A 27 -0.57 1.33 -14.91
N ASP A 28 -0.17 2.58 -14.65
CA ASP A 28 -0.77 3.72 -15.33
C ASP A 28 -0.24 3.88 -16.76
N ASP A 29 -0.79 4.86 -17.49
CA ASP A 29 -0.41 5.19 -18.87
C ASP A 29 1.08 5.55 -19.04
N GLN A 30 1.74 5.98 -17.97
CA GLN A 30 3.17 6.31 -17.95
C GLN A 30 4.03 5.10 -17.56
N GLY A 31 3.44 3.90 -17.45
CA GLY A 31 4.13 2.67 -17.11
C GLY A 31 4.55 2.56 -15.65
N ARG A 32 3.92 3.31 -14.74
CA ARG A 32 4.22 3.28 -13.29
C ARG A 32 3.24 2.36 -12.56
N VAL A 33 3.72 1.57 -11.62
CA VAL A 33 2.88 0.59 -10.89
C VAL A 33 1.91 1.31 -9.96
N VAL A 34 0.61 1.22 -10.22
CA VAL A 34 -0.43 1.83 -9.37
C VAL A 34 -1.11 0.84 -8.45
N ARG A 35 -1.05 -0.47 -8.77
CA ARG A 35 -1.69 -1.52 -7.99
C ARG A 35 -0.94 -2.84 -8.09
N ILE A 36 -0.83 -3.55 -6.98
CA ILE A 36 -0.31 -4.92 -6.94
C ILE A 36 -1.32 -5.80 -6.24
N VAL A 37 -1.72 -6.90 -6.88
CA VAL A 37 -2.55 -7.94 -6.28
C VAL A 37 -1.81 -9.26 -6.26
N GLN A 38 -2.15 -10.13 -5.32
CA GLN A 38 -1.59 -11.48 -5.20
C GLN A 38 -2.70 -12.51 -5.17
N THR A 39 -2.58 -13.50 -6.04
CA THR A 39 -3.40 -14.69 -6.05
C THR A 39 -2.63 -15.83 -5.38
N LEU A 40 -3.24 -16.40 -4.34
CA LEU A 40 -2.75 -17.56 -3.61
C LEU A 40 -3.15 -18.87 -4.31
N PRO A 41 -2.56 -20.02 -3.93
CA PRO A 41 -2.87 -21.31 -4.56
C PRO A 41 -4.34 -21.75 -4.39
N ASP A 42 -5.00 -21.30 -3.33
CA ASP A 42 -6.42 -21.52 -3.07
C ASP A 42 -7.34 -20.69 -4.01
N GLY A 43 -6.77 -19.86 -4.86
CA GLY A 43 -7.48 -19.00 -5.80
C GLY A 43 -7.88 -17.63 -5.22
N VAL A 44 -7.66 -17.40 -3.92
CA VAL A 44 -7.98 -16.12 -3.29
C VAL A 44 -7.04 -15.03 -3.81
N THR A 45 -7.61 -13.92 -4.27
CA THR A 45 -6.86 -12.75 -4.72
C THR A 45 -6.97 -11.63 -3.70
N ARG A 46 -5.83 -11.10 -3.28
CA ARG A 46 -5.71 -10.07 -2.25
C ARG A 46 -5.02 -8.84 -2.82
N LEU A 47 -5.49 -7.66 -2.41
CA LEU A 47 -4.78 -6.41 -2.68
C LEU A 47 -3.55 -6.36 -1.79
N LEU A 48 -2.37 -6.15 -2.37
CA LEU A 48 -1.13 -6.02 -1.59
C LEU A 48 -0.74 -4.57 -1.41
N GLU A 49 -0.87 -3.78 -2.47
CA GLU A 49 -0.34 -2.43 -2.51
C GLU A 49 -1.07 -1.55 -3.54
N THR A 50 -1.24 -0.28 -3.18
CA THR A 50 -1.59 0.80 -4.12
C THR A 50 -0.54 1.89 -4.04
N SER A 51 -0.33 2.59 -5.15
CA SER A 51 0.63 3.69 -5.25
C SER A 51 0.03 4.84 -6.04
N ARG A 52 0.26 6.06 -5.56
CA ARG A 52 -0.19 7.31 -6.18
C ARG A 52 1.02 8.16 -6.50
N TYR A 53 1.01 8.73 -7.70
CA TYR A 53 2.10 9.55 -8.21
C TYR A 53 1.57 10.91 -8.63
N ASP A 54 2.43 11.91 -8.61
CA ASP A 54 2.14 13.19 -9.24
C ASP A 54 2.35 13.14 -10.77
N SER A 55 2.14 14.28 -11.43
CA SER A 55 2.34 14.41 -12.88
C SER A 55 3.79 14.26 -13.33
N ALA A 56 4.77 14.40 -12.42
CA ALA A 56 6.19 14.26 -12.70
C ALA A 56 6.72 12.83 -12.45
N GLY A 57 5.89 11.91 -11.95
CA GLY A 57 6.33 10.54 -11.62
C GLY A 57 6.85 10.35 -10.20
N ARG A 58 6.72 11.36 -9.34
CA ARG A 58 7.14 11.26 -7.93
C ARG A 58 6.05 10.56 -7.13
N LEU A 59 6.44 9.63 -6.26
CA LEU A 59 5.52 8.87 -5.42
C LEU A 59 4.95 9.78 -4.34
N LEU A 60 3.64 10.02 -4.34
CA LEU A 60 2.96 10.81 -3.32
C LEU A 60 2.50 9.96 -2.14
N GLU A 61 1.97 8.77 -2.44
CA GLU A 61 1.50 7.84 -1.42
C GLU A 61 1.75 6.40 -1.86
N ARG A 62 2.15 5.56 -0.90
CA ARG A 62 2.12 4.11 -1.01
C ARG A 62 1.32 3.54 0.14
N ARG A 63 0.36 2.66 -0.15
CA ARG A 63 -0.45 1.99 0.86
C ARG A 63 -0.30 0.49 0.72
N GLN A 64 -0.03 -0.19 1.82
CA GLN A 64 0.10 -1.64 1.88
C GLN A 64 -1.00 -2.24 2.73
N TYR A 65 -1.45 -3.42 2.34
CA TYR A 65 -2.61 -4.06 2.94
C TYR A 65 -2.24 -5.38 3.63
N ALA A 66 -3.01 -5.71 4.66
CA ALA A 66 -3.01 -7.00 5.31
C ALA A 66 -3.85 -8.01 4.50
N ASP A 67 -3.85 -9.27 4.95
CA ASP A 67 -4.66 -10.34 4.35
C ASP A 67 -6.15 -9.96 4.28
N ASP A 68 -6.68 -9.49 5.41
CA ASP A 68 -8.09 -9.11 5.59
C ASP A 68 -8.51 -7.87 4.76
N GLY A 69 -7.59 -7.28 4.01
CA GLY A 69 -7.83 -6.11 3.16
C GLY A 69 -7.68 -4.77 3.87
N ALA A 70 -7.54 -4.75 5.20
CA ALA A 70 -7.23 -3.53 5.95
C ALA A 70 -5.84 -2.98 5.59
N ALA A 71 -5.70 -1.65 5.49
CA ALA A 71 -4.40 -1.02 5.39
C ALA A 71 -3.55 -1.35 6.63
N LYS A 72 -2.28 -1.71 6.44
CA LYS A 72 -1.31 -1.95 7.52
C LYS A 72 -0.18 -0.92 7.56
N ARG A 73 0.01 -0.20 6.45
CA ARG A 73 1.06 0.80 6.28
C ARG A 73 0.65 1.82 5.23
N ILE A 74 0.86 3.10 5.52
CA ILE A 74 0.79 4.20 4.56
C ILE A 74 2.08 5.00 4.64
N ASP A 75 2.72 5.22 3.51
CA ASP A 75 3.87 6.10 3.35
C ASP A 75 3.47 7.28 2.47
N VAL A 76 3.62 8.49 2.98
CA VAL A 76 3.31 9.74 2.26
C VAL A 76 4.60 10.50 2.04
N SER A 77 4.85 10.96 0.82
CA SER A 77 6.00 11.81 0.48
C SER A 77 5.53 13.15 -0.08
N SER A 78 6.19 14.21 0.37
CA SER A 78 5.93 15.58 -0.06
C SER A 78 7.16 16.17 -0.71
N TYR A 79 6.94 16.96 -1.76
CA TYR A 79 8.00 17.56 -2.55
C TYR A 79 7.77 19.06 -2.72
N ASP A 80 8.85 19.81 -2.90
CA ASP A 80 8.78 21.22 -3.29
C ASP A 80 8.51 21.38 -4.81
N ALA A 81 8.42 22.64 -5.23
CA ALA A 81 8.20 23.03 -6.62
C ALA A 81 9.36 22.63 -7.56
N ASP A 82 10.58 22.52 -7.04
CA ASP A 82 11.78 22.17 -7.80
C ASP A 82 11.97 20.67 -7.98
N GLY A 83 11.18 19.82 -7.30
CA GLY A 83 11.37 18.37 -7.38
C GLY A 83 11.85 17.72 -6.09
N ARG A 84 12.31 18.49 -5.12
CA ARG A 84 13.07 17.99 -3.97
C ARG A 84 12.12 17.43 -2.92
N LEU A 85 12.47 16.26 -2.39
CA LEU A 85 11.75 15.64 -1.28
C LEU A 85 11.94 16.49 -0.02
N ILE A 86 10.84 16.94 0.59
CA ILE A 86 10.88 17.81 1.78
C ILE A 86 10.36 17.09 3.03
N SER A 87 9.52 16.07 2.87
CA SER A 87 9.00 15.30 4.01
C SER A 87 8.60 13.89 3.60
N GLN A 88 8.77 12.95 4.53
CA GLN A 88 8.22 11.60 4.48
C GLN A 88 7.53 11.28 5.79
N THR A 89 6.28 10.84 5.68
CA THR A 89 5.44 10.45 6.81
C THR A 89 5.05 8.99 6.69
N ALA A 90 5.18 8.28 7.80
CA ALA A 90 4.91 6.87 7.92
C ALA A 90 3.77 6.63 8.90
N TYR A 91 2.68 6.03 8.45
CA TYR A 91 1.63 5.47 9.29
C TYR A 91 1.66 3.96 9.25
N GLY A 92 1.35 3.30 10.35
CA GLY A 92 1.29 1.85 10.40
C GLY A 92 0.73 1.32 11.71
N ILE A 93 0.60 0.00 11.78
CA ILE A 93 0.22 -0.69 13.01
C ILE A 93 1.49 -0.83 13.88
N PRO A 94 1.49 -0.36 15.14
CA PRO A 94 2.63 -0.55 16.03
C PRO A 94 2.92 -2.04 16.26
N MET A 95 4.19 -2.41 16.45
CA MET A 95 4.57 -3.82 16.60
C MET A 95 3.78 -4.51 17.72
N GLY A 96 3.06 -5.58 17.37
CA GLY A 96 2.28 -6.41 18.30
C GLY A 96 0.80 -6.04 18.42
N GLY A 97 0.31 -5.02 17.70
CA GLY A 97 -1.10 -4.61 17.72
C GLY A 97 -1.94 -5.20 16.58
N VAL A 98 -3.22 -5.39 16.83
CA VAL A 98 -4.28 -5.17 15.85
C VAL A 98 -4.88 -3.81 16.17
N TYR A 99 -5.04 -2.93 15.19
CA TYR A 99 -5.81 -1.71 15.43
C TYR A 99 -7.30 -2.04 15.33
N GLN A 100 -7.98 -1.99 16.45
CA GLN A 100 -9.43 -1.90 16.52
C GLN A 100 -9.73 -0.66 17.37
N PRO A 101 -10.33 0.40 16.79
CA PRO A 101 -10.73 1.53 17.60
C PRO A 101 -11.82 1.03 18.55
N VAL A 102 -11.71 1.37 19.83
CA VAL A 102 -12.70 1.02 20.83
C VAL A 102 -13.11 2.25 21.62
N ASP A 103 -14.33 2.27 22.15
CA ASP A 103 -14.79 3.31 23.08
C ASP A 103 -14.14 3.13 24.48
N GLU A 104 -14.49 4.00 25.44
CA GLU A 104 -14.00 3.90 26.82
C GLU A 104 -14.41 2.60 27.54
N GLU A 105 -15.42 1.89 27.03
CA GLU A 105 -15.91 0.63 27.55
C GLU A 105 -15.27 -0.59 26.86
N GLY A 106 -14.45 -0.37 25.82
CA GLY A 106 -13.77 -1.41 25.05
C GLY A 106 -14.59 -2.00 23.91
N ASN A 107 -15.73 -1.39 23.55
CA ASN A 107 -16.54 -1.82 22.42
C ASN A 107 -15.96 -1.29 21.09
N PRO A 108 -16.00 -2.08 20.00
CA PRO A 108 -15.46 -1.65 18.71
C PRO A 108 -16.21 -0.44 18.16
N LEU A 109 -15.46 0.61 17.82
CA LEU A 109 -15.92 1.77 17.08
C LEU A 109 -15.84 1.50 15.57
N PRO A 110 -16.63 2.22 14.76
CA PRO A 110 -16.41 2.25 13.32
C PRO A 110 -15.00 2.75 13.02
N MET A 111 -14.40 2.23 11.94
CA MET A 111 -13.12 2.77 11.46
C MET A 111 -13.28 4.25 11.12
N PRO A 112 -12.34 5.12 11.55
CA PRO A 112 -12.41 6.52 11.20
C PRO A 112 -12.29 6.68 9.68
N ASP A 113 -13.12 7.56 9.11
CA ASP A 113 -13.07 7.93 7.68
C ASP A 113 -11.99 9.00 7.42
N ASP A 114 -10.84 8.86 8.08
CA ASP A 114 -9.68 9.74 7.95
C ASP A 114 -8.75 9.31 6.79
N GLY A 115 -9.12 8.22 6.11
CA GLY A 115 -8.32 7.61 5.06
C GLY A 115 -7.06 6.90 5.57
N LEU A 116 -6.79 6.90 6.87
CA LEU A 116 -5.69 6.18 7.50
C LEU A 116 -6.13 4.81 8.03
N GLU A 117 -7.44 4.53 8.06
CA GLU A 117 -8.01 3.25 8.49
C GLU A 117 -7.48 2.84 9.88
N GLY A 118 -7.29 3.85 10.74
CA GLY A 118 -6.82 3.62 12.10
C GLY A 118 -5.31 3.47 12.27
N LEU A 119 -4.52 3.63 11.21
CA LEU A 119 -3.08 3.57 11.31
C LEU A 119 -2.51 4.72 12.14
N GLN A 120 -1.58 4.39 13.03
CA GLN A 120 -0.92 5.37 13.89
C GLN A 120 0.29 5.98 13.19
N LEU A 121 0.61 7.22 13.53
CA LEU A 121 1.84 7.86 13.09
C LEU A 121 3.06 7.13 13.69
N LEU A 122 3.91 6.60 12.83
CA LEU A 122 5.15 5.92 13.20
C LEU A 122 6.36 6.85 13.11
N SER A 123 6.45 7.66 12.05
CA SER A 123 7.54 8.61 11.89
C SER A 123 7.18 9.77 10.95
N VAL A 124 7.86 10.90 11.16
CA VAL A 124 7.93 12.01 10.22
C VAL A 124 9.40 12.36 10.06
N VAL A 125 9.88 12.37 8.82
CA VAL A 125 11.25 12.78 8.47
C VAL A 125 11.14 14.01 7.59
N ASN A 126 11.75 15.11 8.01
CA ASN A 126 11.80 16.35 7.23
C ASN A 126 13.22 16.57 6.72
N TYR A 127 13.32 17.02 5.47
CA TYR A 127 14.58 17.26 4.78
C TYR A 127 14.82 18.76 4.65
N GLN A 128 16.09 19.17 4.77
CA GLN A 128 16.55 20.56 4.67
C GLN A 128 17.11 20.86 3.28
#